data_AF-A0A6N9Z9L8-F1
#
_entry.id   AF-A0A6N9Z9L8-F1
#
_cell.length_a   1.000
_cell.length_b   1.000
_cell.length_c   1.000
_cell.angle_alpha   90.00
_cell.angle_beta   90.00
_cell.angle_gamma   90.00
#
_symmetry.space_group_name_H-M   'P 1'
#
loop_
_entity.id
_entity.type
_entity.pdbx_description
1 polymer ?
#
loop_
_entity_poly.entity_id
_entity_poly.type
_entity_poly.pdbx_seq_one_letter_code
_entity_poly.pdbx_strand_id
1 'polypeptide(L)'
;MSTSSHRRSLAALFAAVVFSLGASGAGAAEDAVVIPPPAVDEAAGPGTETAIFAGGCFWGVQGVFQHVKGVESAVSGYAGGDAKTAQYEAVSTGSTGHAEAVQVKFDPKQVTYGKLLQIFFSVAHNPTQLNFQGPDRGTQYRSALFVADPEQRKVAESYISQLDKAHVFPQPIVTKVSETTGFYPAEAYHQDFLTLNPTYPYIVYNDLPKIENLKSLFPADYRDKPVLVMKVKG
;
A
#
# COMPACT_ATOMS: atom_id res chain seq x y z
N MET A 1 -57.74 -65.85 -5.29
CA MET A 1 -57.12 -65.16 -6.43
C MET A 1 -56.77 -63.73 -6.00
N SER A 2 -55.51 -63.33 -6.21
CA SER A 2 -54.95 -61.97 -6.30
C SER A 2 -55.13 -60.95 -5.16
N THR A 3 -54.07 -60.72 -4.35
CA THR A 3 -53.06 -59.61 -4.41
C THR A 3 -53.58 -58.25 -3.97
N SER A 4 -53.23 -57.77 -2.76
CA SER A 4 -52.05 -56.94 -2.44
C SER A 4 -52.02 -55.56 -3.11
N SER A 5 -52.10 -54.49 -2.31
CA SER A 5 -51.24 -53.30 -2.46
C SER A 5 -51.41 -52.36 -1.26
N HIS A 6 -50.41 -52.33 -0.39
CA HIS A 6 -50.23 -51.33 0.66
C HIS A 6 -49.68 -50.03 0.05
N ARG A 7 -50.40 -48.92 0.20
CA ARG A 7 -49.83 -47.58 0.00
C ARG A 7 -49.34 -47.03 1.33
N ARG A 8 -48.02 -47.10 1.53
CA ARG A 8 -47.30 -46.36 2.56
C ARG A 8 -47.08 -44.93 2.06
N SER A 9 -47.72 -43.94 2.68
CA SER A 9 -47.39 -42.53 2.44
C SER A 9 -46.39 -42.09 3.50
N LEU A 10 -45.13 -41.88 3.09
CA LEU A 10 -44.12 -41.20 3.89
C LEU A 10 -44.47 -39.71 3.97
N ALA A 11 -44.66 -39.17 5.18
CA ALA A 11 -44.65 -37.73 5.41
C ALA A 11 -43.18 -37.28 5.56
N ALA A 12 -42.73 -36.44 4.63
CA ALA A 12 -41.37 -35.90 4.59
C ALA A 12 -41.19 -34.79 5.65
N LEU A 13 -40.14 -34.91 6.47
CA LEU A 13 -39.64 -33.81 7.30
C LEU A 13 -38.98 -32.76 6.40
N PHE A 14 -39.51 -31.54 6.40
CA PHE A 14 -38.81 -30.37 5.86
C PHE A 14 -37.80 -29.86 6.91
N ALA A 15 -36.53 -30.22 6.75
CA ALA A 15 -35.44 -29.53 7.42
C ALA A 15 -35.12 -28.27 6.60
N ALA A 16 -35.49 -27.10 7.11
CA ALA A 16 -35.08 -25.83 6.55
C ALA A 16 -33.59 -25.60 6.86
N VAL A 17 -32.72 -25.97 5.93
CA VAL A 17 -31.31 -25.55 5.97
C VAL A 17 -31.26 -24.10 5.50
N VAL A 18 -31.16 -23.17 6.44
CA VAL A 18 -30.80 -21.78 6.14
C VAL A 18 -29.32 -21.79 5.77
N PHE A 19 -29.06 -21.86 4.46
CA PHE A 19 -27.73 -21.62 3.93
C PHE A 19 -27.50 -20.10 4.03
N SER A 20 -26.82 -19.67 5.10
CA SER A 20 -26.26 -18.33 5.16
C SER A 20 -25.21 -18.24 4.06
N LEU A 21 -25.60 -17.71 2.90
CA LEU A 21 -24.65 -17.11 1.96
C LEU A 21 -23.97 -15.98 2.73
N GLY A 22 -22.81 -16.28 3.31
CA GLY A 22 -21.85 -15.24 3.65
C GLY A 22 -21.54 -14.55 2.34
N ALA A 23 -22.04 -13.33 2.17
CA ALA A 23 -21.65 -12.47 1.08
C ALA A 23 -20.13 -12.29 1.22
N SER A 24 -19.37 -12.97 0.36
CA SER A 24 -17.99 -12.62 0.10
C SER A 24 -18.03 -11.20 -0.45
N GLY A 25 -17.89 -10.22 0.43
CA GLY A 25 -17.68 -8.84 0.02
C GLY A 25 -16.52 -8.86 -0.96
N ALA A 26 -16.71 -8.29 -2.14
CA ALA A 26 -15.60 -7.96 -3.00
C ALA A 26 -14.60 -7.19 -2.12
N GLY A 27 -13.38 -7.70 -1.97
CA GLY A 27 -12.38 -7.18 -1.05
C GLY A 27 -12.01 -5.75 -1.38
N ALA A 28 -12.51 -4.81 -0.58
CA ALA A 28 -12.14 -3.41 -0.59
C ALA A 28 -10.62 -3.25 -0.40
N ALA A 29 -10.11 -2.03 -0.55
CA ALA A 29 -8.78 -1.65 -0.09
C ALA A 29 -8.41 -2.37 1.22
N GLU A 30 -7.19 -2.91 1.29
CA GLU A 30 -6.72 -3.68 2.45
C GLU A 30 -6.92 -2.88 3.75
N ASP A 31 -7.38 -3.57 4.80
CA ASP A 31 -7.69 -2.94 6.08
C ASP A 31 -6.44 -2.30 6.68
N ALA A 32 -6.56 -1.06 7.16
CA ALA A 32 -5.47 -0.43 7.89
C ALA A 32 -5.25 -1.11 9.24
N VAL A 33 -3.97 -1.25 9.61
CA VAL A 33 -3.57 -1.91 10.85
C VAL A 33 -3.01 -0.88 11.82
N VAL A 34 -3.56 -0.83 13.04
CA VAL A 34 -2.99 -0.01 14.11
C VAL A 34 -1.69 -0.65 14.58
N ILE A 35 -0.56 0.00 14.30
CA ILE A 35 0.78 -0.51 14.62
C ILE A 35 1.54 0.46 15.55
N PRO A 36 2.43 -0.05 16.42
CA PRO A 36 3.18 0.79 17.32
C PRO A 36 4.12 1.77 16.57
N PRO A 37 4.42 2.95 17.13
CA PRO A 37 5.45 3.82 16.59
C PRO A 37 6.82 3.14 16.61
N PRO A 38 7.74 3.51 15.71
CA PRO A 38 9.09 2.94 15.66
C PRO A 38 9.85 3.22 16.96
N ALA A 39 10.52 2.19 17.49
CA ALA A 39 11.37 2.29 18.67
C ALA A 39 12.76 2.84 18.35
N VAL A 40 13.18 2.72 17.08
CA VAL A 40 14.44 3.25 16.54
C VAL A 40 14.08 4.16 15.40
N ASP A 41 14.64 5.37 15.40
CA ASP A 41 14.50 6.34 14.33
C ASP A 41 15.82 7.10 14.16
N GLU A 42 15.96 7.77 13.03
CA GLU A 42 17.11 8.64 12.78
C GLU A 42 16.95 9.97 13.55
N ALA A 43 18.07 10.60 13.86
CA ALA A 43 18.03 11.95 14.42
C ALA A 43 17.71 12.96 13.31
N ALA A 44 16.77 13.88 13.56
CA ALA A 44 16.40 14.89 12.57
C ALA A 44 17.61 15.72 12.12
N GLY A 45 18.03 15.50 10.87
CA GLY A 45 19.15 16.21 10.25
C GLY A 45 18.78 17.63 9.78
N PRO A 46 19.79 18.44 9.41
CA PRO A 46 19.53 19.69 8.70
C PRO A 46 19.16 19.41 7.24
N GLY A 47 18.12 20.09 6.74
CA GLY A 47 17.70 19.99 5.35
C GLY A 47 16.60 18.97 5.14
N THR A 48 16.39 18.59 3.88
CA THR A 48 15.32 17.67 3.47
C THR A 48 15.91 16.32 3.12
N GLU A 49 15.18 15.27 3.43
CA GLU A 49 15.57 13.89 3.16
C GLU A 49 14.67 13.26 2.10
N THR A 50 15.10 12.11 1.58
CA THR A 50 14.37 11.38 0.54
C THR A 50 14.30 9.91 0.89
N ALA A 51 13.11 9.33 0.73
CA ALA A 51 12.84 7.91 0.91
C ALA A 51 12.04 7.37 -0.29
N ILE A 52 12.27 6.11 -0.65
CA ILE A 52 11.59 5.48 -1.79
C ILE A 52 10.83 4.23 -1.29
N PHE A 53 9.51 4.28 -1.44
CA PHE A 53 8.58 3.25 -0.97
C PHE A 53 7.89 2.57 -2.16
N ALA A 54 7.84 1.24 -2.18
CA ALA A 54 7.05 0.46 -3.14
C ALA A 54 6.07 -0.43 -2.38
N GLY A 55 4.78 -0.36 -2.71
CA GLY A 55 3.73 -1.01 -1.93
C GLY A 55 2.47 -1.30 -2.73
N GLY A 56 2.60 -1.69 -3.99
CA GLY A 56 1.47 -1.85 -4.91
C GLY A 56 1.37 -0.71 -5.91
N CYS A 57 0.16 -0.47 -6.44
CA CYS A 57 -0.07 0.65 -7.36
C CYS A 57 0.39 1.97 -6.73
N PHE A 58 1.27 2.69 -7.42
CA PHE A 58 1.86 3.93 -6.90
C PHE A 58 0.85 5.09 -6.74
N TRP A 59 -0.36 5.00 -7.30
CA TRP A 59 -1.36 6.07 -7.23
C TRP A 59 -1.86 6.27 -5.80
N GLY A 60 -2.22 5.16 -5.14
CA GLY A 60 -2.59 5.16 -3.73
C GLY A 60 -1.43 5.52 -2.81
N VAL A 61 -0.24 4.95 -3.07
CA VAL A 61 0.95 5.22 -2.24
C VAL A 61 1.35 6.70 -2.33
N GLN A 62 1.32 7.28 -3.54
CA GLN A 62 1.55 8.70 -3.75
C GLN A 62 0.51 9.51 -2.99
N GLY A 63 -0.78 9.23 -3.20
CA GLY A 63 -1.86 9.94 -2.52
C GLY A 63 -1.72 9.94 -1.00
N VAL A 64 -1.39 8.79 -0.39
CA VAL A 64 -1.12 8.71 1.06
C VAL A 64 -0.04 9.70 1.46
N PHE A 65 1.14 9.68 0.83
CA PHE A 65 2.24 10.55 1.22
C PHE A 65 2.00 12.03 0.89
N GLN A 66 1.24 12.35 -0.15
CA GLN A 66 0.84 13.73 -0.46
C GLN A 66 0.03 14.37 0.68
N HIS A 67 -0.69 13.56 1.44
CA HIS A 67 -1.50 13.98 2.58
C HIS A 67 -0.76 13.93 3.93
N VAL A 68 0.55 13.69 3.98
CA VAL A 68 1.35 13.67 5.22
C VAL A 68 2.03 15.03 5.46
N LYS A 69 1.84 15.65 6.63
CA LYS A 69 2.55 16.86 7.10
C LYS A 69 4.06 16.60 7.16
N GLY A 70 4.86 17.59 6.80
CA GLY A 70 6.32 17.43 6.65
C GLY A 70 6.77 16.83 5.31
N VAL A 71 5.91 16.13 4.56
CA VAL A 71 6.21 15.76 3.17
C VAL A 71 6.15 17.00 2.26
N GLU A 72 7.21 17.21 1.48
CA GLU A 72 7.31 18.32 0.52
C GLU A 72 6.88 17.91 -0.89
N SER A 73 7.19 16.66 -1.29
CA SER A 73 6.77 16.09 -2.56
C SER A 73 6.72 14.57 -2.51
N ALA A 74 5.78 13.97 -3.22
CA ALA A 74 5.70 12.52 -3.44
C ALA A 74 5.56 12.26 -4.95
N VAL A 75 6.60 11.69 -5.57
CA VAL A 75 6.67 11.47 -7.02
C VAL A 75 6.52 9.98 -7.31
N SER A 76 5.55 9.61 -8.17
CA SER A 76 5.39 8.25 -8.66
C SER A 76 6.47 7.91 -9.69
N GLY A 77 6.98 6.69 -9.65
CA GLY A 77 8.05 6.26 -10.55
C GLY A 77 8.40 4.78 -10.43
N TYR A 78 9.55 4.43 -10.99
CA TYR A 78 10.05 3.08 -11.10
C TYR A 78 11.39 2.96 -10.39
N ALA A 79 11.58 1.90 -9.59
CA ALA A 79 12.81 1.64 -8.85
C ALA A 79 13.21 0.16 -8.83
N GLY A 80 14.51 -0.11 -8.77
CA GLY A 80 15.08 -1.46 -8.65
C GLY A 80 15.44 -2.17 -9.96
N GLY A 81 14.99 -1.67 -11.11
CA GLY A 81 15.42 -2.14 -12.44
C GLY A 81 16.41 -1.18 -13.13
N ASP A 82 16.70 -1.45 -14.40
CA ASP A 82 17.59 -0.63 -15.24
C ASP A 82 16.89 0.63 -15.79
N ALA A 83 17.64 1.74 -15.93
CA ALA A 83 17.12 3.01 -16.47
C ALA A 83 16.44 2.86 -17.84
N LYS A 84 16.97 2.00 -18.72
CA LYS A 84 16.52 1.84 -20.10
C LYS A 84 15.14 1.20 -20.21
N THR A 85 14.66 0.57 -19.13
CA THR A 85 13.38 -0.14 -19.10
C THR A 85 12.36 0.51 -18.17
N ALA A 86 12.66 1.72 -17.68
CA ALA A 86 11.81 2.48 -16.76
C ALA A 86 10.73 3.29 -17.50
N GLN A 87 9.83 2.60 -18.18
CA GLN A 87 8.66 3.15 -18.87
C GLN A 87 7.45 2.25 -18.64
N TYR A 88 6.27 2.83 -18.52
CA TYR A 88 5.08 2.16 -18.00
C TYR A 88 4.77 0.85 -18.71
N GLU A 89 4.80 0.83 -20.04
CA GLU A 89 4.45 -0.36 -20.83
C GLU A 89 5.43 -1.50 -20.59
N ALA A 90 6.72 -1.19 -20.41
CA ALA A 90 7.73 -2.20 -20.11
C ALA A 90 7.59 -2.71 -18.67
N VAL A 91 7.45 -1.80 -17.70
CA VAL A 91 7.30 -2.15 -16.28
C VAL A 91 6.03 -2.97 -16.03
N SER A 92 4.94 -2.64 -16.71
CA SER A 92 3.65 -3.36 -16.62
C SER A 92 3.75 -4.84 -17.02
N THR A 93 4.78 -5.24 -17.78
CA THR A 93 5.03 -6.66 -18.08
C THR A 93 5.57 -7.46 -16.90
N GLY A 94 6.09 -6.80 -15.86
CA GLY A 94 6.78 -7.41 -14.72
C GLY A 94 8.19 -7.95 -15.01
N SER A 95 8.70 -7.78 -16.24
CA SER A 95 9.98 -8.36 -16.68
C SER A 95 11.22 -7.48 -16.45
N THR A 96 11.04 -6.22 -16.04
CA THR A 96 12.11 -5.22 -15.98
C THR A 96 12.86 -5.18 -14.65
N GLY A 97 12.35 -5.86 -13.62
CA GLY A 97 12.86 -5.79 -12.25
C GLY A 97 12.42 -4.55 -11.47
N HIS A 98 11.77 -3.58 -12.13
CA HIS A 98 11.23 -2.40 -11.45
C HIS A 98 10.07 -2.77 -10.51
N ALA A 99 9.94 -2.01 -9.43
CA ALA A 99 8.69 -1.82 -8.71
C ALA A 99 8.10 -0.46 -9.10
N GLU A 100 6.77 -0.37 -9.13
CA GLU A 100 6.10 0.91 -8.92
C GLU A 100 6.45 1.40 -7.53
N ALA A 101 6.97 2.62 -7.46
CA ALA A 101 7.52 3.21 -6.26
C ALA A 101 7.19 4.70 -6.19
N VAL A 102 7.28 5.25 -4.99
CA VAL A 102 7.09 6.66 -4.70
C VAL A 102 8.32 7.21 -4.02
N GLN A 103 8.95 8.21 -4.64
CA GLN A 103 10.01 9.00 -4.03
C GLN A 103 9.37 10.11 -3.20
N VAL A 104 9.54 10.03 -1.89
CA VAL A 104 9.03 10.98 -0.90
C VAL A 104 10.16 11.86 -0.44
N LYS A 105 10.05 13.16 -0.68
CA LYS A 105 10.94 14.18 -0.11
C LYS A 105 10.26 14.80 1.10
N PHE A 106 10.95 14.87 2.23
CA PHE A 106 10.35 15.30 3.50
C PHE A 106 11.31 16.14 4.36
N ASP A 107 10.72 16.93 5.26
CA ASP A 107 11.44 17.64 6.33
C ASP A 107 11.49 16.76 7.59
N PRO A 108 12.68 16.22 7.96
CA PRO A 108 12.85 15.34 9.11
C PRO A 108 12.52 16.01 10.46
N LYS A 109 12.40 17.35 10.50
CA LYS A 109 11.97 18.09 11.69
C LYS A 109 10.46 18.10 11.88
N GLN A 110 9.70 17.80 10.84
CA GLN A 110 8.23 17.74 10.86
C GLN A 110 7.72 16.30 10.84
N VAL A 111 8.39 15.42 10.09
CA VAL A 111 8.06 13.99 9.99
C VAL A 111 9.34 13.19 9.81
N THR A 112 9.57 12.17 10.63
CA THR A 112 10.78 11.34 10.55
C THR A 112 10.62 10.20 9.54
N TYR A 113 11.72 9.58 9.09
CA TYR A 113 11.66 8.38 8.27
C TYR A 113 10.91 7.24 8.97
N GLY A 114 11.13 7.01 10.27
CA GLY A 114 10.37 6.04 11.04
C GLY A 114 8.86 6.31 11.05
N LYS A 115 8.43 7.59 11.13
CA LYS A 115 7.01 7.95 11.03
C LYS A 115 6.46 7.65 9.64
N LEU A 116 7.22 7.93 8.57
CA LEU A 116 6.82 7.57 7.21
C LEU A 116 6.69 6.05 7.03
N LEU A 117 7.59 5.27 7.63
CA LEU A 117 7.47 3.80 7.67
C LEU A 117 6.22 3.35 8.43
N GLN A 118 5.92 3.95 9.57
CA GLN A 118 4.69 3.66 10.33
C GLN A 118 3.45 3.87 9.44
N ILE A 119 3.38 4.97 8.72
CA ILE A 119 2.28 5.26 7.79
C ILE A 119 2.27 4.23 6.64
N PHE A 120 3.42 3.95 6.04
CA PHE A 120 3.56 2.99 4.94
C PHE A 120 3.04 1.59 5.30
N PHE A 121 3.44 1.05 6.46
CA PHE A 121 3.01 -0.26 6.94
C PHE A 121 1.57 -0.27 7.48
N SER A 122 1.07 0.85 7.99
CA SER A 122 -0.26 0.93 8.61
C SER A 122 -1.38 1.12 7.59
N VAL A 123 -1.19 2.00 6.59
CA VAL A 123 -2.29 2.45 5.71
C VAL A 123 -2.02 2.35 4.21
N ALA A 124 -0.76 2.30 3.77
CA ALA A 124 -0.48 2.40 2.33
C ALA A 124 -0.70 1.07 1.59
N HIS A 125 -0.45 -0.06 2.25
CA HIS A 125 -0.49 -1.39 1.64
C HIS A 125 -0.48 -2.51 2.69
N ASN A 126 -0.77 -3.75 2.27
CA ASN A 126 -0.55 -4.96 3.05
C ASN A 126 0.88 -5.50 2.83
N PRO A 127 1.75 -5.47 3.86
CA PRO A 127 3.17 -5.83 3.73
C PRO A 127 3.43 -7.34 3.73
N THR A 128 2.39 -8.18 3.84
CA THR A 128 2.52 -9.65 3.83
C THR A 128 2.23 -10.26 2.46
N GLN A 129 1.82 -9.45 1.48
CA GLN A 129 1.48 -9.89 0.13
C GLN A 129 2.73 -9.92 -0.77
N LEU A 130 3.19 -11.12 -1.13
CA LEU A 130 4.38 -11.30 -1.95
C LEU A 130 4.07 -11.13 -3.44
N ASN A 131 4.58 -10.06 -4.05
CA ASN A 131 4.43 -9.73 -5.48
C ASN A 131 2.97 -9.51 -5.93
N PHE A 132 2.14 -8.97 -5.06
CA PHE A 132 0.83 -8.43 -5.40
C PHE A 132 0.39 -7.43 -4.32
N GLN A 133 -0.61 -6.61 -4.66
CA GLN A 133 -1.31 -5.78 -3.70
C GLN A 133 -2.79 -5.68 -4.08
N GLY A 134 -3.68 -6.23 -3.24
CA GLY A 134 -5.11 -6.29 -3.55
C GLY A 134 -5.37 -6.91 -4.95
N PRO A 135 -5.96 -6.18 -5.92
CA PRO A 135 -6.22 -6.68 -7.27
C PRO A 135 -4.97 -6.77 -8.15
N ASP A 136 -3.88 -6.07 -7.81
CA ASP A 136 -2.72 -5.88 -8.69
C ASP A 136 -1.69 -6.99 -8.49
N ARG A 137 -1.38 -7.74 -9.54
CA ARG A 137 -0.49 -8.91 -9.49
C ARG A 137 0.76 -8.71 -10.34
N GLY A 138 1.90 -9.01 -9.74
CA GLY A 138 3.21 -8.92 -10.41
C GLY A 138 4.30 -8.36 -9.50
N THR A 139 5.55 -8.63 -9.88
CA THR A 139 6.74 -8.17 -9.14
C THR A 139 6.83 -6.65 -9.09
N GLN A 140 6.21 -5.94 -10.05
CA GLN A 140 6.12 -4.49 -10.06
C GLN A 140 5.28 -3.93 -8.90
N TYR A 141 4.40 -4.73 -8.30
CA TYR A 141 3.55 -4.33 -7.16
C TYR A 141 4.06 -4.84 -5.82
N ARG A 142 5.29 -5.36 -5.76
CA ARG A 142 5.89 -5.90 -4.53
C ARG A 142 6.04 -4.82 -3.45
N SER A 143 5.97 -5.24 -2.19
CA SER A 143 6.40 -4.41 -1.07
C SER A 143 7.93 -4.33 -1.02
N ALA A 144 8.49 -3.12 -1.08
CA ALA A 144 9.92 -2.87 -0.96
C ALA A 144 10.25 -1.46 -0.45
N LEU A 145 11.41 -1.33 0.19
CA LEU A 145 12.03 -0.09 0.62
C LEU A 145 13.38 0.03 -0.09
N PHE A 146 13.57 1.10 -0.85
CA PHE A 146 14.85 1.42 -1.48
C PHE A 146 15.53 2.52 -0.68
N VAL A 147 16.40 2.11 0.23
CA VAL A 147 17.03 3.00 1.21
C VAL A 147 18.16 3.81 0.58
N ALA A 148 18.30 5.06 1.01
CA ALA A 148 19.31 5.98 0.50
C ALA A 148 20.67 5.83 1.18
N ASP A 149 20.68 5.37 2.44
CA ASP A 149 21.87 5.27 3.27
C ASP A 149 21.75 4.20 4.38
N PRO A 150 22.85 3.91 5.11
CA PRO A 150 22.84 2.91 6.18
C PRO A 150 21.95 3.22 7.38
N GLU A 151 21.62 4.48 7.67
CA GLU A 151 20.75 4.82 8.80
C GLU A 151 19.29 4.51 8.45
N GLN A 152 18.83 4.87 7.24
CA GLN A 152 17.52 4.43 6.74
C GLN A 152 17.41 2.90 6.73
N ARG A 153 18.45 2.19 6.29
CA ARG A 153 18.49 0.71 6.37
C ARG A 153 18.22 0.21 7.78
N LYS A 154 18.98 0.73 8.75
CA LYS A 154 18.90 0.33 10.14
C LYS A 154 17.51 0.61 10.73
N VAL A 155 16.93 1.77 10.46
CA VAL A 155 15.58 2.13 10.93
C VAL A 155 14.54 1.20 10.30
N ALA A 156 14.59 0.97 8.98
CA ALA A 156 13.67 0.10 8.27
C ALA A 156 13.71 -1.35 8.78
N GLU A 157 14.90 -1.94 8.88
CA GLU A 157 15.07 -3.32 9.34
C GLU A 157 14.69 -3.48 10.82
N SER A 158 15.03 -2.48 11.66
CA SER A 158 14.61 -2.46 13.07
C SER A 158 13.09 -2.40 13.21
N TYR A 159 12.43 -1.59 12.37
CA TYR A 159 10.99 -1.43 12.43
C TYR A 159 10.26 -2.67 11.92
N ILE A 160 10.70 -3.28 10.82
CA ILE A 160 10.17 -4.58 10.37
C ILE A 160 10.29 -5.62 11.50
N SER A 161 11.48 -5.72 12.13
CA SER A 161 11.69 -6.63 13.26
C SER A 161 10.77 -6.34 14.45
N GLN A 162 10.50 -5.07 14.74
CA GLN A 162 9.57 -4.66 15.80
C GLN A 162 8.14 -5.11 15.48
N LEU A 163 7.67 -4.91 14.24
CA LEU A 163 6.32 -5.28 13.81
C LEU A 163 6.12 -6.80 13.80
N ASP A 164 7.12 -7.56 13.33
CA ASP A 164 7.11 -9.02 13.35
C ASP A 164 7.02 -9.55 14.80
N LYS A 165 7.82 -9.00 15.72
CA LYS A 165 7.79 -9.38 17.15
C LYS A 165 6.47 -9.01 17.82
N ALA A 166 5.83 -7.93 17.38
CA ALA A 166 4.55 -7.48 17.91
C ALA A 166 3.36 -8.30 17.37
N HIS A 167 3.58 -9.13 16.34
CA HIS A 167 2.53 -9.94 15.69
C HIS A 167 1.30 -9.13 15.27
N VAL A 168 1.52 -7.89 14.82
CA VAL A 168 0.44 -6.98 14.39
C VAL A 168 -0.15 -7.37 13.03
N PHE A 169 0.60 -8.13 12.22
CA PHE A 169 0.12 -8.69 10.95
C PHE A 169 -0.16 -10.19 11.08
N PRO A 170 -1.16 -10.72 10.37
CA PRO A 170 -1.54 -12.13 10.44
C PRO A 170 -0.51 -13.08 9.79
N GLN A 171 0.39 -12.55 8.98
CA GLN A 171 1.44 -13.28 8.26
C GLN A 171 2.77 -12.50 8.36
N PRO A 172 3.93 -13.15 8.14
CA PRO A 172 5.22 -12.47 8.15
C PRO A 172 5.29 -11.33 7.12
N ILE A 173 5.98 -10.25 7.48
CA ILE A 173 6.28 -9.16 6.55
C ILE A 173 7.23 -9.67 5.45
N VAL A 174 6.89 -9.43 4.19
CA VAL A 174 7.71 -9.83 3.02
C VAL A 174 8.42 -8.64 2.35
N THR A 175 8.29 -7.45 2.93
CA THR A 175 8.91 -6.21 2.45
C THR A 175 10.43 -6.37 2.34
N LYS A 176 10.97 -6.10 1.15
CA LYS A 176 12.43 -6.15 0.92
C LYS A 176 13.08 -4.80 1.18
N VAL A 177 14.17 -4.78 1.94
CA VAL A 177 15.02 -3.58 2.13
C VAL A 177 16.25 -3.70 1.24
N SER A 178 16.40 -2.80 0.27
CA SER A 178 17.48 -2.82 -0.72
C SER A 178 18.10 -1.44 -0.89
N GLU A 179 19.39 -1.37 -1.22
CA GLU A 179 20.00 -0.09 -1.59
C GLU A 179 19.33 0.46 -2.83
N THR A 180 19.16 1.79 -2.90
CA THR A 180 18.70 2.42 -4.13
C THR A 180 19.74 2.31 -5.25
N THR A 181 19.33 1.77 -6.40
CA THR A 181 20.15 1.75 -7.63
C THR A 181 19.74 2.85 -8.61
N GLY A 182 18.75 3.66 -8.25
CA GLY A 182 18.14 4.68 -9.08
C GLY A 182 16.63 4.76 -8.87
N PHE A 183 16.08 5.93 -9.17
CA PHE A 183 14.65 6.20 -9.22
C PHE A 183 14.34 6.94 -10.52
N TYR A 184 13.36 6.45 -11.25
CA TYR A 184 13.00 6.98 -12.57
C TYR A 184 11.55 7.47 -12.49
N PRO A 185 11.31 8.80 -12.53
CA PRO A 185 9.95 9.33 -12.48
C PRO A 185 9.07 8.73 -13.57
N ALA A 186 7.85 8.33 -13.20
CA ALA A 186 6.86 7.89 -14.15
C ALA A 186 6.36 9.07 -14.99
N GLU A 187 5.73 8.72 -16.09
CA GLU A 187 5.14 9.64 -17.04
C GLU A 187 4.17 10.61 -16.36
N ALA A 188 4.08 11.84 -16.88
CA ALA A 188 3.32 12.92 -16.24
C ALA A 188 1.84 12.58 -15.99
N TYR A 189 1.26 11.69 -16.79
CA TYR A 189 -0.13 11.27 -16.64
C TYR A 189 -0.37 10.32 -15.44
N HIS A 190 0.69 9.76 -14.83
CA HIS A 190 0.59 9.01 -13.58
C HIS A 190 0.73 9.87 -12.33
N GLN A 191 1.22 11.11 -12.46
CA GLN A 191 1.43 11.99 -11.32
C GLN A 191 0.12 12.58 -10.84
N ASP A 192 -0.06 12.62 -9.52
CA ASP A 192 -1.24 13.15 -8.84
C ASP A 192 -2.55 12.43 -9.23
N PHE A 193 -2.47 11.19 -9.74
CA PHE A 193 -3.60 10.52 -10.39
C PHE A 193 -4.81 10.36 -9.47
N LEU A 194 -4.62 9.95 -8.21
CA LEU A 194 -5.69 9.86 -7.21
C LEU A 194 -6.40 11.21 -7.05
N THR A 195 -5.62 12.27 -6.82
CA THR A 195 -6.13 13.63 -6.61
C THR A 195 -6.89 14.15 -7.83
N LEU A 196 -6.38 13.89 -9.03
CA LEU A 196 -6.96 14.39 -10.28
C LEU A 196 -8.15 13.54 -10.77
N ASN A 197 -8.27 12.30 -10.31
CA ASN A 197 -9.30 11.35 -10.75
C ASN A 197 -10.02 10.68 -9.56
N PRO A 198 -10.58 11.46 -8.61
CA PRO A 198 -11.11 10.92 -7.35
C PRO A 198 -12.33 10.01 -7.53
N THR A 199 -13.02 10.11 -8.67
CA THR A 199 -14.20 9.27 -9.00
C THR A 199 -13.84 8.08 -9.90
N TYR A 200 -12.57 7.89 -10.24
CA TYR A 200 -12.16 6.75 -11.04
C TYR A 200 -12.41 5.46 -10.26
N PRO A 201 -13.11 4.45 -10.80
CA PRO A 201 -13.57 3.31 -10.00
C PRO A 201 -12.46 2.58 -9.24
N TYR A 202 -11.27 2.45 -9.85
CA TYR A 202 -10.12 1.87 -9.18
C TYR A 202 -9.69 2.70 -7.96
N ILE A 203 -9.63 4.03 -8.08
CA ILE A 203 -9.27 4.95 -6.99
C ILE A 203 -10.30 4.87 -5.85
N VAL A 204 -11.59 4.90 -6.20
CA VAL A 204 -12.69 4.84 -5.21
C VAL A 204 -12.59 3.58 -4.37
N TYR A 205 -12.26 2.45 -5.01
CA TYR A 205 -12.29 1.15 -4.36
C TYR A 205 -11.00 0.79 -3.62
N ASN A 206 -9.84 1.10 -4.22
CA ASN A 206 -8.54 0.65 -3.71
C ASN A 206 -7.77 1.73 -2.94
N ASP A 207 -7.99 3.01 -3.23
CA ASP A 207 -7.08 4.08 -2.77
C ASP A 207 -7.73 5.13 -1.87
N LEU A 208 -8.99 5.54 -2.12
CA LEU A 208 -9.69 6.46 -1.21
C LEU A 208 -9.77 5.94 0.23
N PRO A 209 -10.03 4.63 0.49
CA PRO A 209 -10.02 4.13 1.86
C PRO A 209 -8.67 4.32 2.57
N LYS A 210 -7.55 4.31 1.83
CA LYS A 210 -6.21 4.58 2.40
C LYS A 210 -6.09 6.00 2.92
N ILE A 211 -6.71 6.97 2.24
CA ILE A 211 -6.72 8.38 2.65
C ILE A 211 -7.59 8.58 3.90
N GLU A 212 -8.76 7.93 3.95
CA GLU A 212 -9.62 7.95 5.14
C GLU A 212 -8.94 7.28 6.35
N ASN A 213 -8.27 6.15 6.12
CA ASN A 213 -7.48 5.46 7.14
C ASN A 213 -6.31 6.33 7.65
N LEU A 214 -5.61 7.03 6.75
CA LEU A 214 -4.58 7.98 7.13
C LEU A 214 -5.14 9.09 8.02
N LYS A 215 -6.27 9.70 7.63
CA LYS A 215 -6.94 10.76 8.39
C LYS A 215 -7.41 10.28 9.76
N SER A 216 -7.91 9.05 9.84
CA SER A 216 -8.43 8.44 11.07
C SER A 216 -7.32 8.03 12.04
N LEU A 217 -6.28 7.33 11.55
CA LEU A 217 -5.23 6.76 12.38
C LEU A 217 -4.09 7.73 12.68
N PHE A 218 -3.85 8.70 11.79
CA PHE A 218 -2.76 9.68 11.90
C PHE A 218 -3.25 11.13 11.76
N PRO A 219 -4.26 11.58 12.54
CA PRO A 219 -4.83 12.92 12.39
C PRO A 219 -3.81 14.04 12.66
N ALA A 220 -2.82 13.79 13.54
CA ALA A 220 -1.74 14.73 13.82
C ALA A 220 -0.83 14.92 12.59
N ASP A 221 -0.55 13.84 11.85
CA ASP A 221 0.33 13.81 10.69
C ASP A 221 -0.42 14.12 9.38
N TYR A 222 -1.75 14.08 9.35
CA TYR A 222 -2.56 14.30 8.16
C TYR A 222 -2.75 15.80 7.79
N ARG A 223 -2.80 16.11 6.49
CA ARG A 223 -3.24 17.41 5.93
C ARG A 223 -4.37 17.21 4.91
N ASP A 224 -5.39 18.07 4.92
CA ASP A 224 -6.50 17.96 3.95
C ASP A 224 -6.07 18.34 2.52
N LYS A 225 -5.13 19.28 2.36
CA LYS A 225 -4.63 19.71 1.05
C LYS A 225 -3.37 18.91 0.68
N PRO A 226 -3.41 18.07 -0.37
CA PRO A 226 -2.24 17.29 -0.79
C PRO A 226 -1.13 18.19 -1.36
N VAL A 227 0.12 17.77 -1.22
CA VAL A 227 1.25 18.35 -1.97
C VAL A 227 1.32 17.72 -3.36
N LEU A 228 1.11 18.51 -4.41
CA LEU A 228 1.06 18.00 -5.78
C LEU A 228 2.40 18.15 -6.50
N VAL A 229 2.72 17.17 -7.34
CA VAL A 229 3.90 17.21 -8.22
C VAL A 229 3.67 18.23 -9.34
N MET A 230 2.47 18.23 -9.90
CA MET A 230 2.06 19.14 -10.95
C MET A 230 1.60 20.45 -10.32
N LYS A 231 2.18 21.57 -10.77
CA LYS A 231 1.61 22.90 -10.45
C LYS A 231 0.27 23.01 -11.17
N VAL A 232 -0.83 22.99 -10.42
CA VAL A 232 -2.16 23.31 -10.97
C VAL A 232 -2.06 24.69 -11.62
N LYS A 233 -2.27 24.76 -12.94
CA LYS A 233 -2.51 26.05 -13.60
C LYS A 233 -3.85 26.54 -13.07
N GLY A 234 -3.80 27.57 -12.24
CA GLY A 234 -5.00 28.27 -11.74
C GLY A 234 -5.74 29.00 -12.85
#